data_AF-A0A3B9ZGN6-F1
#
_entry.id   AF-A0A3B9ZGN6-F1
#
_cell.length_a   1.000
_cell.length_b   1.000
_cell.length_c   1.000
_cell.angle_alpha   90.00
_cell.angle_beta   90.00
_cell.angle_gamma   90.00
#
_symmetry.space_group_name_H-M   'P 1'
#
loop_
_entity.id
_entity.type
_entity.pdbx_description
1 polymer ?
#
loop_
_entity_poly.entity_id
_entity_poly.type
_entity_poly.pdbx_seq_one_letter_code
_entity_poly.pdbx_strand_id
1 'polypeptide(L)'
;MKKPFLQRAIEFHGHLGPYLVLGLLMGEYALRKIKAKPHFGLEVKIWGASQKPKSCLIDGLQLSTGCTYGKGNIKKYNGKGIKVKFIHCENKKDITLALQEGIIEKLREANDHKNCERLARELYKACPEEIFILL
;
A
#
# COMPACT_ATOMS: atom_id res chain seq x y z
N MET A 1 -8.83 -5.99 7.58
CA MET A 1 -9.54 -4.68 7.45
C MET A 1 -11.06 -4.77 7.64
N LYS A 2 -11.69 -3.89 8.45
CA LYS A 2 -13.17 -3.80 8.60
C LYS A 2 -13.78 -2.91 7.51
N LYS A 3 -15.01 -3.19 7.04
CA LYS A 3 -15.74 -2.37 6.03
C LYS A 3 -15.76 -0.86 6.32
N PRO A 4 -16.00 -0.39 7.57
CA PRO A 4 -15.98 1.03 7.88
C PRO A 4 -14.64 1.73 7.60
N PHE A 5 -13.52 0.99 7.63
CA PHE A 5 -12.21 1.55 7.36
C PHE A 5 -11.97 1.76 5.85
N LEU A 6 -12.40 0.83 5.00
CA LEU A 6 -12.32 1.00 3.54
C LEU A 6 -13.13 2.22 3.10
N GLN A 7 -14.32 2.41 3.67
CA GLN A 7 -15.16 3.57 3.37
C GLN A 7 -14.45 4.89 3.70
N ARG A 8 -13.82 5.00 4.88
CA ARG A 8 -13.01 6.18 5.23
C ARG A 8 -11.84 6.40 4.30
N ALA A 9 -11.20 5.32 3.82
CA ALA A 9 -10.11 5.43 2.87
C ALA A 9 -10.59 5.95 1.51
N ILE A 10 -11.78 5.51 1.07
CA ILE A 10 -12.43 6.02 -0.15
C ILE A 10 -12.79 7.50 0.03
N GLU A 11 -13.34 7.89 1.17
CA GLU A 11 -13.68 9.29 1.46
C GLU A 11 -12.45 10.20 1.49
N PHE A 12 -11.37 9.75 2.11
CA PHE A 12 -10.10 10.48 2.13
C PHE A 12 -9.49 10.63 0.73
N HIS A 13 -9.50 9.56 -0.07
CA HIS A 13 -8.86 9.53 -1.38
C HIS A 13 -9.74 10.12 -2.51
N GLY A 14 -11.06 10.07 -2.33
CA GLY A 14 -12.08 10.52 -3.29
C GLY A 14 -12.68 9.42 -4.17
N HIS A 15 -12.09 8.22 -4.24
CA HIS A 15 -12.66 7.08 -4.98
C HIS A 15 -12.03 5.74 -4.57
N LEU A 16 -12.66 4.63 -5.01
CA LEU A 16 -12.09 3.29 -4.88
C LEU A 16 -11.20 2.98 -6.10
N GLY A 17 -9.92 2.69 -5.85
CA GLY A 17 -8.96 2.30 -6.89
C GLY A 17 -8.01 1.21 -6.42
N PRO A 18 -7.41 0.44 -7.34
CA PRO A 18 -6.61 -0.72 -6.98
C PRO A 18 -5.35 -0.31 -6.22
N TYR A 19 -4.69 0.79 -6.61
CA TYR A 19 -3.52 1.29 -5.90
C TYR A 19 -3.82 1.75 -4.47
N LEU A 20 -4.96 2.40 -4.21
CA LEU A 20 -5.40 2.72 -2.85
C LEU A 20 -5.49 1.44 -2.01
N VAL A 21 -6.21 0.43 -2.51
CA VAL A 21 -6.38 -0.86 -1.83
C VAL A 21 -5.04 -1.56 -1.59
N LEU A 22 -4.14 -1.56 -2.58
CA LEU A 22 -2.80 -2.12 -2.42
C LEU A 22 -2.03 -1.44 -1.29
N GLY A 23 -2.08 -0.10 -1.20
CA GLY A 23 -1.46 0.63 -0.10
C GLY A 23 -2.02 0.25 1.27
N LEU A 24 -3.35 0.12 1.36
CA LEU A 24 -4.03 -0.28 2.60
C LEU A 24 -3.61 -1.69 3.05
N LEU A 25 -3.63 -2.65 2.12
CA LEU A 25 -3.28 -4.05 2.39
C LEU A 25 -1.79 -4.21 2.69
N MET A 26 -0.93 -3.53 1.94
CA MET A 26 0.52 -3.64 2.08
C MET A 26 0.98 -3.12 3.45
N GLY A 27 0.43 -1.99 3.90
CA GLY A 27 0.73 -1.46 5.24
C GLY A 27 0.20 -2.37 6.35
N GLU A 28 -1.05 -2.84 6.28
CA GLU A 28 -1.61 -3.76 7.28
C GLU A 28 -0.79 -5.05 7.37
N TYR A 29 -0.38 -5.59 6.21
CA TYR A 29 0.45 -6.78 6.13
C TYR A 29 1.82 -6.58 6.75
N ALA A 30 2.49 -5.48 6.41
CA ALA A 30 3.81 -5.18 6.91
C ALA A 30 3.85 -5.01 8.43
N LEU A 31 2.88 -4.27 9.00
CA LEU A 31 2.77 -4.06 10.44
C LEU A 31 2.65 -5.39 11.19
N ARG A 32 1.87 -6.35 10.67
CA ARG A 32 1.77 -7.69 11.27
C ARG A 32 3.10 -8.44 11.23
N LYS A 33 3.81 -8.42 10.10
CA LYS A 33 5.09 -9.12 9.93
C LYS A 33 6.20 -8.58 10.84
N ILE A 34 6.31 -7.26 10.97
CA ILE A 34 7.32 -6.63 11.84
C ILE A 34 6.86 -6.48 13.31
N LYS A 35 5.64 -6.94 13.63
CA LYS A 35 4.99 -6.82 14.95
C LYS A 35 4.92 -5.37 15.45
N ALA A 36 4.59 -4.44 14.57
CA ALA A 36 4.46 -3.01 14.88
C ALA A 36 3.00 -2.60 15.06
N LYS A 37 2.79 -1.57 15.88
CA LYS A 37 1.52 -0.81 15.92
C LYS A 37 1.61 0.38 14.95
N PRO A 38 0.50 0.85 14.36
CA PRO A 38 0.51 2.01 13.48
C PRO A 38 0.88 3.31 14.21
N HIS A 39 1.11 4.36 13.43
CA HIS A 39 1.30 5.77 13.78
C HIS A 39 2.66 6.22 14.31
N PHE A 40 3.34 5.42 15.14
CA PHE A 40 4.57 5.83 15.83
C PHE A 40 5.66 4.78 15.71
N GLY A 41 6.92 5.20 15.83
CA GLY A 41 8.07 4.30 15.76
C GLY A 41 8.23 3.60 14.40
N LEU A 42 7.72 4.21 13.34
CA LEU A 42 7.69 3.63 12.00
C LEU A 42 8.23 4.60 10.95
N GLU A 43 8.98 4.06 10.00
CA GLU A 43 9.33 4.71 8.74
C GLU A 43 8.87 3.88 7.56
N VAL A 44 8.40 4.56 6.51
CA VAL A 44 8.00 3.95 5.24
C VAL A 44 8.78 4.60 4.10
N LYS A 45 9.47 3.79 3.31
CA LYS A 45 10.22 4.22 2.12
C LYS A 45 9.60 3.59 0.88
N ILE A 46 9.32 4.39 -0.15
CA ILE A 46 8.56 3.97 -1.33
C ILE A 46 9.36 4.27 -2.59
N TRP A 47 9.45 3.28 -3.47
CA TRP A 47 10.03 3.41 -4.81
C TRP A 47 8.98 3.12 -5.87
N GLY A 48 9.11 3.75 -7.04
CA GLY A 48 8.31 3.41 -8.24
C GLY A 48 6.82 3.78 -8.18
N ALA A 49 6.42 4.64 -7.24
CA ALA A 49 5.05 5.14 -7.08
C ALA A 49 4.97 6.69 -7.15
N SER A 50 5.79 7.33 -8.00
CA SER A 50 5.91 8.79 -8.02
C SER A 50 4.79 9.52 -8.76
N GLN A 51 4.07 8.85 -9.65
CA GLN A 51 3.04 9.46 -10.50
C GLN A 51 1.73 8.66 -10.45
N LYS A 52 0.62 9.32 -10.81
CA LYS A 52 -0.68 8.65 -10.96
C LYS A 52 -0.62 7.61 -12.10
N PRO A 53 -1.35 6.50 -11.98
CA PRO A 53 -2.19 6.11 -10.84
C PRO A 53 -1.42 5.50 -9.67
N LYS A 54 -0.14 5.14 -9.83
CA LYS A 54 0.67 4.44 -8.82
C LYS A 54 0.79 5.21 -7.51
N SER A 55 0.84 6.54 -7.54
CA SER A 55 0.96 7.38 -6.35
C SER A 55 -0.24 7.30 -5.40
N CYS A 56 -1.41 6.82 -5.85
CA CYS A 56 -2.56 6.58 -4.98
C CYS A 56 -2.27 5.52 -3.89
N LEU A 57 -1.28 4.65 -4.13
CA LEU A 57 -0.79 3.68 -3.14
C LEU A 57 -0.29 4.36 -1.86
N ILE A 58 0.21 5.59 -1.99
CA ILE A 58 0.76 6.33 -0.85
C ILE A 58 -0.35 6.71 0.13
N ASP A 59 -1.54 7.07 -0.33
CA ASP A 59 -2.67 7.38 0.56
C ASP A 59 -3.09 6.14 1.35
N GLY A 60 -3.13 4.97 0.70
CA GLY A 60 -3.38 3.70 1.37
C GLY A 60 -2.32 3.37 2.42
N LEU A 61 -1.04 3.63 2.12
CA LEU A 61 0.04 3.46 3.09
C LEU A 61 -0.10 4.43 4.27
N GLN A 62 -0.45 5.69 4.04
CA GLN A 62 -0.65 6.68 5.09
C GLN A 62 -1.76 6.25 6.06
N LEU A 63 -2.87 5.76 5.52
CA LEU A 63 -4.02 5.33 6.32
C LEU A 63 -3.78 4.02 7.07
N SER A 64 -3.08 3.06 6.46
CA SER A 64 -2.82 1.75 7.08
C SER A 64 -1.68 1.78 8.09
N THR A 65 -0.65 2.60 7.86
CA THR A 65 0.54 2.66 8.72
C THR A 65 0.52 3.82 9.69
N GLY A 66 -0.19 4.90 9.38
CA GLY A 66 -0.10 6.16 10.11
C GLY A 66 1.22 6.91 9.90
N CYS A 67 2.08 6.46 8.97
CA CYS A 67 3.22 7.21 8.48
C CYS A 67 2.76 8.18 7.41
N THR A 68 2.96 9.48 7.62
CA THR A 68 2.37 10.53 6.78
C THR A 68 3.41 11.53 6.33
N TYR A 69 3.12 12.27 5.27
CA TYR A 69 4.00 13.36 4.84
C TYR A 69 4.18 14.41 5.94
N GLY A 70 3.09 14.77 6.64
CA GLY A 70 3.15 15.74 7.73
C GLY A 70 4.01 15.29 8.91
N LYS A 71 4.06 13.99 9.21
CA LYS A 71 4.97 13.41 10.22
C LYS A 71 6.41 13.24 9.71
N GLY A 72 6.67 13.42 8.41
CA GLY A 72 7.99 13.26 7.80
C GLY A 72 8.53 11.82 7.76
N ASN A 73 7.72 10.82 8.14
CA ASN A 73 8.13 9.43 8.27
C ASN A 73 7.65 8.52 7.11
N ILE A 74 7.15 9.12 6.03
CA ILE A 74 6.95 8.47 4.72
C ILE A 74 7.77 9.22 3.67
N LYS A 75 8.59 8.50 2.89
CA LYS A 75 9.51 9.10 1.91
C LYS A 75 9.44 8.40 0.56
N LYS A 76 9.38 9.20 -0.51
CA LYS A 76 9.40 8.73 -1.90
C LYS A 76 10.82 8.76 -2.45
N TYR A 77 11.12 7.77 -3.29
CA TYR A 77 12.38 7.61 -4.00
C TYR A 77 12.11 7.21 -5.45
N ASN A 78 13.07 7.49 -6.32
CA ASN A 78 13.01 7.08 -7.72
C ASN A 78 13.21 5.57 -7.85
N GLY A 79 12.41 4.92 -8.70
CA GLY A 79 12.55 3.49 -8.97
C GLY A 79 11.66 3.04 -10.13
N LYS A 80 12.00 1.91 -10.76
CA LYS A 80 11.27 1.36 -11.92
C LYS A 80 9.98 0.61 -11.52
N GLY A 81 10.00 -0.06 -10.38
CA GLY A 81 8.89 -0.87 -9.87
C GLY A 81 8.49 -0.46 -8.47
N ILE A 82 7.24 -0.78 -8.10
CA ILE A 82 6.72 -0.52 -6.75
C ILE A 82 7.46 -1.41 -5.77
N LYS A 83 8.18 -0.77 -4.84
CA LYS A 83 8.79 -1.40 -3.68
C LYS A 83 8.49 -0.52 -2.47
N VAL A 84 8.15 -1.14 -1.35
CA VAL A 84 7.90 -0.39 -0.11
C VAL A 84 8.64 -1.08 1.03
N LYS A 85 9.53 -0.33 1.68
CA LYS A 85 10.25 -0.76 2.86
C LYS A 85 9.59 -0.18 4.10
N PHE A 86 9.31 -1.05 5.06
CA PHE A 86 8.72 -0.70 6.35
C PHE A 86 9.75 -0.98 7.43
N ILE A 87 10.01 -0.01 8.29
CA ILE A 87 11.03 -0.09 9.32
C ILE A 87 10.39 0.22 10.66
N HIS A 88 10.52 -0.67 11.63
CA HIS A 88 10.17 -0.40 13.02
C HIS A 88 11.40 0.13 13.76
N CYS A 89 11.37 1.42 14.09
CA CYS A 89 12.54 2.18 14.52
C CYS A 89 13.10 1.72 15.87
N GLU A 90 12.27 1.18 16.75
CA GLU A 90 12.66 0.75 18.11
C GLU A 90 13.35 -0.62 18.10
N ASN A 91 12.68 -1.64 17.55
CA ASN A 91 13.20 -3.02 17.52
C ASN A 91 14.06 -3.36 16.29
N LYS A 92 14.29 -2.39 15.40
CA LYS A 92 15.11 -2.48 14.17
C LYS A 92 14.66 -3.56 13.17
N LYS A 93 13.44 -4.08 13.29
CA LYS A 93 12.88 -4.99 12.29
C LYS A 93 12.46 -4.20 11.06
N ASP A 94 12.75 -4.75 9.89
CA ASP A 94 12.25 -4.23 8.64
C ASP A 94 11.87 -5.33 7.68
N ILE A 95 10.99 -4.98 6.73
CA ILE A 95 10.69 -5.80 5.56
C ILE A 95 10.61 -4.90 4.34
N THR A 96 10.88 -5.48 3.18
CA THR A 96 10.61 -4.83 1.90
C THR A 96 9.60 -5.67 1.12
N LEU A 97 8.53 -5.03 0.65
CA LEU A 97 7.48 -5.67 -0.13
C LEU A 97 7.48 -5.15 -1.56
N ALA A 98 7.20 -6.04 -2.50
CA ALA A 98 6.89 -5.74 -3.90
C ALA A 98 5.60 -6.47 -4.32
N LEU A 99 5.09 -6.15 -5.50
CA LEU A 99 3.92 -6.83 -6.08
C LEU A 99 4.35 -8.12 -6.80
N GLN A 100 3.52 -9.16 -6.72
CA GLN A 100 3.63 -10.32 -7.60
C GLN A 100 3.42 -9.94 -9.07
N GLU A 101 4.08 -10.64 -10.00
CA GLU A 101 3.99 -10.34 -11.44
C GLU A 101 2.55 -10.42 -11.95
N GLY A 102 1.78 -11.44 -11.54
CA GLY A 102 0.37 -11.58 -11.93
C GLY A 102 -0.52 -10.42 -11.45
N ILE A 103 -0.15 -9.72 -10.35
CA ILE A 103 -0.84 -8.50 -9.94
C ILE A 103 -0.43 -7.31 -10.82
N ILE A 104 0.84 -7.25 -11.23
CA ILE A 104 1.33 -6.22 -12.15
C ILE A 104 0.63 -6.34 -13.50
N GLU A 105 0.44 -7.55 -14.02
CA GLU A 105 -0.31 -7.83 -15.25
C GLU A 105 -1.76 -7.37 -15.13
N LYS A 106 -2.49 -7.80 -14.09
CA LYS A 106 -3.87 -7.36 -13.84
C LYS A 106 -4.01 -5.84 -13.75
N LEU A 107 -3.04 -5.15 -13.15
CA LEU A 107 -3.02 -3.68 -13.08
C LEU A 107 -2.81 -3.03 -14.45
N ARG A 108 -2.05 -3.65 -15.36
CA ARG A 108 -1.87 -3.15 -16.74
C ARG A 108 -3.13 -3.34 -17.58
N GLU A 109 -3.83 -4.47 -17.38
CA GLU A 109 -5.06 -4.81 -18.12
C GLU A 109 -6.27 -3.97 -17.69
N ALA A 110 -6.32 -3.53 -16.42
CA ALA A 110 -7.37 -2.66 -15.90
C ALA A 110 -7.23 -1.22 -16.42
N ASN A 111 -7.68 -0.97 -17.66
CA ASN A 111 -7.47 0.28 -18.39
C ASN A 111 -8.65 1.27 -18.33
N ASP A 112 -9.77 0.90 -17.71
CA ASP A 112 -10.92 1.78 -17.51
C ASP A 112 -11.36 1.82 -16.04
N HIS A 113 -12.23 2.78 -15.70
CA HIS A 113 -12.69 3.00 -14.33
C HIS A 113 -13.41 1.78 -13.74
N LYS A 114 -14.27 1.12 -14.52
CA LYS A 114 -15.05 -0.03 -14.06
C LYS A 114 -14.15 -1.23 -13.76
N ASN A 115 -13.18 -1.49 -14.63
CA ASN A 115 -12.19 -2.54 -14.44
C ASN A 115 -11.25 -2.24 -13.26
N CYS A 116 -10.83 -0.98 -13.10
CA CYS A 116 -10.07 -0.56 -11.92
C CYS A 116 -10.83 -0.80 -10.62
N GLU A 117 -12.10 -0.41 -10.55
CA GLU A 117 -12.91 -0.60 -9.35
C GLU A 117 -13.17 -2.09 -9.06
N ARG A 118 -13.45 -2.89 -10.10
CA ARG A 118 -13.58 -4.34 -9.99
C ARG A 118 -12.31 -4.97 -9.40
N LEU A 119 -11.15 -4.66 -9.97
CA LEU A 119 -9.86 -5.16 -9.48
C LEU A 119 -9.61 -4.72 -8.03
N ALA A 120 -9.94 -3.48 -7.67
CA ALA A 120 -9.82 -3.00 -6.29
C ALA A 120 -10.65 -3.85 -5.31
N ARG A 121 -11.87 -4.23 -5.68
CA ARG A 121 -12.75 -5.08 -4.86
C ARG A 121 -12.26 -6.52 -4.75
N GLU A 122 -11.66 -7.05 -5.81
CA GLU A 122 -11.02 -8.37 -5.82
C GLU A 122 -9.80 -8.39 -4.89
N LEU A 123 -8.88 -7.42 -5.07
CA LEU A 123 -7.70 -7.26 -4.22
C LEU A 123 -8.06 -7.14 -2.74
N TYR A 124 -9.10 -6.36 -2.41
CA TYR A 124 -9.54 -6.16 -1.02
C TYR A 124 -9.97 -7.45 -0.32
N LYS A 125 -10.36 -8.49 -1.08
CA LYS A 125 -10.78 -9.79 -0.56
C LYS A 125 -9.67 -10.84 -0.58
N ALA A 126 -8.59 -10.59 -1.34
CA ALA A 126 -7.50 -11.54 -1.53
C ALA A 126 -6.57 -11.61 -0.32
N CYS A 127 -5.84 -12.71 -0.20
CA CYS A 127 -4.83 -12.87 0.84
C CYS A 127 -3.58 -12.06 0.48
N PRO A 128 -2.96 -11.32 1.42
CA PRO A 128 -1.76 -10.53 1.14
C PRO A 128 -0.61 -11.34 0.53
N GLU A 129 -0.49 -12.62 0.89
CA GLU A 129 0.49 -13.57 0.34
C GLU A 129 0.30 -13.83 -1.17
N GLU A 130 -0.89 -13.64 -1.72
CA GLU A 130 -1.20 -13.75 -3.15
C GLU A 130 -0.91 -12.44 -3.91
N ILE A 131 -0.63 -11.36 -3.17
CA ILE A 131 -0.46 -10.02 -3.73
C ILE A 131 1.00 -9.57 -3.65
N PHE A 132 1.65 -9.86 -2.53
CA PHE A 132 2.96 -9.33 -2.19
C PHE A 132 4.03 -10.41 -2.11
N ILE A 133 5.24 -10.04 -2.52
CA ILE A 133 6.46 -10.82 -2.28
C ILE A 133 7.36 -10.08 -1.30
N LEU A 134 8.09 -10.83 -0.47
CA LEU A 134 9.18 -10.31 0.33
C LEU A 134 10.45 -10.26 -0.53
N LEU A 135 11.16 -9.14 -0.45
CA LEU A 135 12.48 -8.94 -1.08
C LEU A 135 13.61 -9.07 -0.07
#